data_AF-A0A6A8AUV8-F1
#
_entry.id   AF-A0A6A8AUV8-F1
#
_cell.length_a   1.000
_cell.length_b   1.000
_cell.length_c   1.000
_cell.angle_alpha   90.00
_cell.angle_beta   90.00
_cell.angle_gamma   90.00
#
_symmetry.space_group_name_H-M   'P 1'
#
loop_
_entity.id
_entity.type
_entity.pdbx_description
1 polymer ?
#
loop_
_entity_poly.entity_id
_entity_poly.type
_entity_poly.pdbx_seq_one_letter_code
_entity_poly.pdbx_strand_id
1 'polypeptide(L)'
;MFSNHEVTPEEEEEVILRVAQEVRKRRMAVPAIMLLETFNPMSFVGATMGRLFLSPVLPALGEDLGMKGEIILQVFEKHRNIEKLVSLIEAMEQEDKAKAADERPKEETVNDEAKEEKLKKGWRRFLPF
;
A
#
# COMPACT_ATOMS: atom_id res chain seq x y z
N MET A 1 30.84 0.02 -6.76
CA MET A 1 31.44 -1.33 -6.76
C MET A 1 30.31 -2.29 -6.48
N PHE A 2 29.97 -3.17 -7.42
CA PHE A 2 28.94 -4.18 -7.23
C PHE A 2 29.43 -5.14 -6.16
N SER A 3 28.88 -5.07 -4.95
CA SER A 3 29.23 -6.02 -3.90
C SER A 3 28.54 -7.34 -4.26
N ASN A 4 29.31 -8.39 -4.55
CA ASN A 4 28.82 -9.76 -4.76
C ASN A 4 28.31 -10.38 -3.44
N HIS A 5 27.47 -9.66 -2.70
CA HIS A 5 26.83 -10.17 -1.51
C HIS A 5 25.49 -10.77 -1.94
N GLU A 6 25.37 -12.09 -1.85
CA GLU A 6 24.09 -12.75 -2.08
C GLU A 6 23.19 -12.47 -0.87
N VAL A 7 22.03 -11.86 -1.13
CA VAL A 7 21.02 -11.61 -0.11
C VAL A 7 20.50 -12.94 0.42
N THR A 8 20.53 -13.11 1.75
CA THR A 8 20.04 -14.35 2.38
C THR A 8 18.50 -14.39 2.39
N PRO A 9 17.88 -15.58 2.55
CA PRO A 9 16.43 -15.69 2.67
C PRO A 9 15.84 -14.85 3.80
N GLU A 10 16.54 -14.76 4.94
CA GLU A 10 16.13 -13.97 6.10
C GLU A 10 16.17 -12.47 5.77
N GLU A 11 17.20 -12.01 5.05
CA GLU A 11 17.32 -10.64 4.59
C GLU A 11 16.24 -10.30 3.54
N GLU A 12 15.87 -11.24 2.66
CA GLU A 12 14.74 -11.07 1.73
C GLU A 12 13.44 -10.80 2.51
N GLU A 13 13.17 -11.61 3.52
CA GLU A 13 11.95 -11.48 4.35
C GLU A 13 11.95 -10.16 5.13
N GLU A 14 13.08 -9.77 5.71
CA GLU A 14 13.22 -8.51 6.41
C GLU A 14 12.95 -7.32 5.48
N VAL A 15 13.52 -7.32 4.27
CA VAL A 15 13.32 -6.26 3.28
C VAL A 15 11.85 -6.17 2.88
N ILE A 16 11.21 -7.31 2.57
CA ILE A 16 9.78 -7.37 2.19
C ILE A 16 8.92 -6.80 3.32
N LEU A 17 9.17 -7.21 4.56
CA LEU A 17 8.42 -6.76 5.72
C LEU A 17 8.56 -5.25 5.93
N ARG A 18 9.79 -4.71 5.88
CA ARG A 18 10.03 -3.28 6.05
C ARG A 18 9.36 -2.45 4.96
N VAL A 19 9.39 -2.91 3.71
CA VAL A 19 8.70 -2.22 2.60
C VAL A 19 7.19 -2.24 2.80
N ALA A 20 6.60 -3.38 3.18
CA ALA A 20 5.18 -3.46 3.49
C ALA A 20 4.77 -2.51 4.63
N GLN A 21 5.60 -2.39 5.66
CA GLN A 21 5.36 -1.45 6.76
C GLN A 21 5.37 0.01 6.30
N GLU A 22 6.29 0.42 5.42
CA GLU A 22 6.30 1.78 4.88
C GLU A 22 5.09 2.05 3.99
N VAL A 23 4.62 1.07 3.21
CA VAL A 23 3.36 1.18 2.46
C VAL A 23 2.16 1.38 3.40
N ARG A 24 2.07 0.60 4.48
CA ARG A 24 1.02 0.72 5.50
C ARG A 24 1.05 2.07 6.20
N LYS A 25 2.23 2.49 6.68
CA LYS A 25 2.46 3.78 7.37
C LYS A 25 2.01 4.97 6.52
N ARG A 26 2.23 4.91 5.22
CA ARG A 26 1.86 5.96 4.25
C ARG A 26 0.43 5.81 3.71
N ARG A 27 -0.33 4.78 4.14
CA ARG A 27 -1.69 4.45 3.68
C ARG A 27 -1.78 4.28 2.15
N MET A 28 -0.76 3.64 1.57
CA MET A 28 -0.62 3.47 0.11
C MET A 28 -0.95 2.04 -0.36
N ALA A 29 -1.67 1.23 0.43
CA ALA A 29 -1.90 -0.18 0.10
C ALA A 29 -2.51 -0.38 -1.30
N VAL A 30 -3.63 0.28 -1.58
CA VAL A 30 -4.34 0.19 -2.88
C VAL A 30 -3.47 0.63 -4.07
N PRO A 31 -2.90 1.86 -4.11
CA PRO A 31 -2.07 2.27 -5.24
C PRO A 31 -0.78 1.44 -5.37
N ALA A 32 -0.21 0.95 -4.26
CA ALA A 32 0.96 0.09 -4.30
C ALA A 32 0.64 -1.27 -4.94
N ILE A 33 -0.45 -1.93 -4.52
CA ILE A 33 -0.88 -3.22 -5.08
C ILE A 33 -1.15 -3.07 -6.58
N MET A 34 -1.95 -2.09 -7.00
CA MET A 34 -2.27 -1.88 -8.42
C MET A 34 -1.00 -1.68 -9.27
N LEU A 35 -0.03 -0.92 -8.75
CA LEU A 35 1.26 -0.71 -9.42
C LEU A 35 2.03 -2.03 -9.57
N LEU A 36 2.18 -2.78 -8.46
CA LEU A 36 2.92 -4.05 -8.44
C LEU A 36 2.27 -5.12 -9.33
N GLU A 37 0.94 -5.22 -9.32
CA GLU A 37 0.17 -6.12 -10.20
C GLU A 37 0.30 -5.74 -11.69
N THR A 38 0.32 -4.45 -12.01
CA THR A 38 0.49 -3.98 -13.39
C THR A 38 1.86 -4.39 -13.96
N PHE A 39 2.89 -4.45 -13.12
CA PHE A 39 4.24 -4.87 -13.52
C PHE A 39 4.51 -6.37 -13.35
N ASN A 40 3.54 -7.13 -12.84
CA ASN A 40 3.65 -8.56 -12.59
C ASN A 40 3.91 -9.44 -13.84
N PRO A 41 3.54 -9.09 -15.10
CA PRO A 41 3.76 -9.99 -16.25
C PRO A 41 5.15 -9.91 -16.90
N MET A 42 6.08 -9.05 -16.46
CA MET A 42 7.35 -8.79 -17.18
C MET A 42 8.60 -9.37 -16.49
N SER A 43 8.60 -10.68 -16.22
CA SER A 43 9.77 -11.39 -15.65
C SER A 43 11.02 -11.39 -16.55
N PHE A 44 10.93 -10.98 -17.82
CA PHE A 44 12.08 -10.96 -18.74
C PHE A 44 12.84 -9.61 -18.79
N VAL A 45 12.25 -8.50 -18.36
CA VAL A 45 12.89 -7.15 -18.38
C VAL A 45 12.97 -6.52 -16.97
N GLY A 46 12.61 -7.30 -15.94
CA GLY A 46 12.42 -6.82 -14.57
C GLY A 46 13.64 -6.17 -13.91
N ALA A 47 14.87 -6.66 -14.17
CA ALA A 47 16.07 -6.07 -13.57
C ALA A 47 16.39 -4.67 -14.12
N THR A 48 16.28 -4.49 -15.45
CA THR A 48 16.54 -3.20 -16.10
C THR A 48 15.41 -2.20 -15.82
N MET A 49 14.15 -2.65 -15.90
CA MET A 49 12.99 -1.82 -15.58
C MET A 49 12.94 -1.47 -14.10
N GLY A 50 13.18 -2.44 -13.22
CA GLY A 50 13.27 -2.24 -11.77
C GLY A 50 14.31 -1.18 -11.40
N ARG A 51 15.51 -1.23 -11.99
CA ARG A 51 16.51 -0.16 -11.78
C ARG A 51 16.03 1.20 -12.28
N LEU A 52 15.47 1.29 -13.48
CA LEU A 52 15.06 2.58 -14.07
C LEU A 52 13.88 3.22 -13.32
N PHE A 53 12.91 2.42 -12.88
CA PHE A 53 11.70 2.90 -12.21
C PHE A 53 11.85 3.05 -10.70
N LEU A 54 12.61 2.18 -10.05
CA LEU A 54 12.82 2.27 -8.60
C LEU A 54 13.93 3.26 -8.26
N SER A 55 14.96 3.46 -9.10
CA SER A 55 16.08 4.36 -8.78
C SER A 55 15.66 5.78 -8.36
N PRO A 56 14.66 6.44 -8.97
CA PRO A 56 14.23 7.77 -8.54
C PRO A 56 13.47 7.77 -7.20
N VAL A 57 12.82 6.65 -6.86
CA VAL A 57 11.98 6.49 -5.65
C VAL A 57 12.80 5.93 -4.48
N LEU A 58 13.88 5.22 -4.79
CA LEU A 58 14.76 4.56 -3.83
C LEU A 58 15.30 5.50 -2.75
N PRO A 59 15.71 6.76 -2.98
CA PRO A 59 16.15 7.65 -1.90
C PRO A 59 15.06 7.91 -0.85
N ALA A 60 13.82 8.11 -1.30
CA ALA A 60 12.66 8.36 -0.43
C ALA A 60 12.22 7.12 0.36
N LEU A 61 12.66 5.94 -0.06
CA LEU A 61 12.46 4.68 0.65
C LEU A 61 13.71 4.29 1.46
N GLY A 62 14.91 4.50 0.94
CA GLY A 62 16.18 3.98 1.45
C GLY A 62 16.69 4.70 2.70
N GLU A 63 16.48 6.01 2.80
CA GLU A 63 16.78 6.76 4.04
C GLU A 63 15.82 6.34 5.18
N ASP A 64 14.54 6.16 4.87
CA ASP A 64 13.51 5.73 5.84
C ASP A 64 13.61 4.24 6.22
N LEU A 65 14.06 3.39 5.29
CA LEU A 65 14.17 1.94 5.51
C LEU A 65 15.52 1.54 6.15
N GLY A 66 16.51 2.42 6.16
CA GLY A 66 17.86 2.15 6.68
C GLY A 66 18.62 1.06 5.91
N MET A 67 18.23 0.78 4.66
CA MET A 67 18.76 -0.32 3.83
C MET A 67 19.45 0.21 2.58
N LYS A 68 20.48 -0.49 2.10
CA LYS A 68 21.13 -0.17 0.83
C LYS A 68 20.14 -0.41 -0.31
N GLY A 69 19.94 0.57 -1.19
CA GLY A 69 19.02 0.44 -2.33
C GLY A 69 19.35 -0.75 -3.26
N GLU A 70 20.62 -1.16 -3.33
CA GLU A 70 21.05 -2.36 -4.07
C GLU A 70 20.41 -3.65 -3.54
N ILE A 71 20.29 -3.79 -2.22
CA ILE A 71 19.67 -4.95 -1.57
C ILE A 71 18.18 -5.00 -1.92
N ILE A 72 17.50 -3.85 -1.85
CA ILE A 72 16.08 -3.73 -2.22
C ILE A 72 15.87 -4.17 -3.67
N LEU A 73 16.71 -3.70 -4.59
CA LEU A 73 16.64 -4.11 -5.99
C LEU A 73 16.84 -5.62 -6.16
N GLN A 74 17.86 -6.20 -5.52
CA GLN A 74 18.17 -7.63 -5.61
C GLN A 74 17.05 -8.52 -5.03
N VAL A 75 16.37 -8.08 -3.97
CA VAL A 75 15.22 -8.78 -3.38
C VAL A 75 14.04 -8.79 -4.35
N PHE A 76 13.71 -7.65 -4.94
CA PHE A 76 12.53 -7.50 -5.83
C PHE A 76 12.80 -7.85 -7.29
N GLU A 77 14.03 -8.19 -7.68
CA GLU A 77 14.31 -8.87 -8.96
C GLU A 77 13.62 -10.24 -9.04
N LYS A 78 13.33 -10.87 -7.89
CA LYS A 78 12.66 -12.17 -7.83
C LYS A 78 11.14 -11.99 -7.80
N HIS A 79 10.45 -12.46 -8.84
CA HIS A 79 8.98 -12.36 -8.96
C HIS A 79 8.22 -12.85 -7.72
N ARG A 80 8.60 -14.00 -7.17
CA ARG A 80 8.03 -14.55 -5.93
C ARG A 80 8.04 -13.56 -4.75
N ASN A 81 9.02 -12.65 -4.70
CA ASN A 81 9.16 -11.69 -3.61
C ASN A 81 8.21 -10.49 -3.81
N ILE A 82 7.88 -10.16 -5.06
CA ILE A 82 6.82 -9.20 -5.39
C ILE A 82 5.46 -9.78 -4.99
N GLU A 83 5.18 -11.04 -5.32
CA GLU A 83 3.94 -11.72 -4.91
C GLU A 83 3.80 -11.75 -3.38
N LYS A 84 4.87 -12.14 -2.67
CA LYS A 84 4.93 -12.09 -1.20
C LYS A 84 4.62 -10.69 -0.66
N LEU A 85 5.21 -9.65 -1.26
CA LEU A 85 4.97 -8.27 -0.84
C LEU A 85 3.50 -7.86 -1.02
N VAL A 86 2.90 -8.16 -2.17
CA VAL A 86 1.49 -7.87 -2.45
C VAL A 86 0.59 -8.55 -1.42
N SER A 87 0.74 -9.86 -1.21
CA SER A 87 -0.05 -10.60 -0.23
C SER A 87 0.11 -10.07 1.20
N LEU A 88 1.32 -9.63 1.57
CA LEU A 88 1.58 -9.06 2.90
C LEU A 88 0.89 -7.69 3.07
N ILE A 89 0.94 -6.83 2.05
CA ILE A 89 0.26 -5.53 2.07
C ILE A 89 -1.27 -5.72 2.16
N GLU A 90 -1.83 -6.67 1.41
CA GLU A 90 -3.25 -7.00 1.46
C GLU A 90 -3.69 -7.48 2.85
N ALA A 91 -2.91 -8.38 3.46
CA ALA A 91 -3.20 -8.88 4.80
C ALA A 91 -3.20 -7.74 5.84
N MET A 92 -2.18 -6.87 5.80
CA MET A 92 -2.10 -5.72 6.71
C MET A 92 -3.26 -4.73 6.53
N GLU A 93 -3.68 -4.48 5.29
CA GLU A 93 -4.81 -3.61 4.97
C GLU A 93 -6.14 -4.21 5.47
N GLN A 94 -6.32 -5.53 5.35
CA GLN A 94 -7.49 -6.22 5.90
C GLN A 94 -7.53 -6.13 7.43
N GLU A 95 -6.39 -6.31 8.10
CA GLU A 95 -6.26 -6.14 9.54
C GLU A 95 -6.62 -4.72 9.99
N ASP A 96 -6.13 -3.69 9.28
CA ASP A 96 -6.42 -2.29 9.59
C ASP A 96 -7.91 -1.96 9.42
N LYS A 97 -8.55 -2.49 8.37
CA LYS A 97 -10.01 -2.36 8.18
C LYS A 97 -10.82 -3.07 9.25
N ALA A 98 -10.38 -4.26 9.68
CA ALA A 98 -11.05 -5.01 10.73
C ALA A 98 -11.00 -4.25 12.07
N LYS A 99 -9.83 -3.70 12.44
CA LYS A 99 -9.67 -2.86 13.63
C LYS A 99 -10.53 -1.60 13.56
N ALA A 100 -10.54 -0.92 12.42
CA ALA A 100 -11.39 0.27 12.22
C ALA A 100 -12.90 -0.04 12.21
N ALA A 101 -13.31 -1.28 11.96
CA ALA A 101 -14.71 -1.70 12.05
C ALA A 101 -15.13 -2.02 13.50
N ASP A 102 -14.23 -2.57 14.30
CA ASP A 102 -14.47 -2.90 15.72
C ASP A 102 -14.49 -1.65 16.62
N GLU A 103 -13.71 -0.62 16.26
CA GLU A 103 -13.62 0.64 17.01
C GLU A 103 -14.75 1.66 16.70
N ARG A 104 -15.61 1.42 15.71
CA ARG A 104 -16.72 2.34 15.38
C ARG A 104 -17.87 2.19 16.41
N PRO A 105 -18.22 3.24 17.18
CA PRO A 105 -19.40 3.21 18.06
C PRO A 105 -20.66 3.03 17.22
N LYS A 106 -21.56 2.13 17.63
CA LYS A 106 -22.82 1.78 16.93
C LYS A 106 -23.90 2.90 16.98
N GLU A 107 -23.55 4.18 16.92
CA GLU A 107 -24.48 5.29 17.20
C GLU A 107 -25.14 5.97 15.98
N GLU A 108 -24.81 5.63 14.72
CA GLU A 108 -25.25 6.46 13.58
C GLU A 108 -26.64 6.16 13.00
N THR A 109 -27.37 5.12 13.41
CA THR A 109 -28.67 4.82 12.78
C THR A 109 -29.84 5.72 13.20
N VAL A 110 -29.68 6.55 14.25
CA VAL A 110 -30.80 7.38 14.77
C VAL A 110 -30.84 8.79 14.15
N ASN A 111 -29.76 9.25 13.51
CA ASN A 111 -29.63 10.66 13.11
C ASN A 111 -29.95 10.96 11.63
N ASP A 112 -30.10 9.93 10.79
CA ASP A 112 -30.36 10.10 9.36
C ASP A 112 -31.82 10.42 9.06
N GLU A 113 -32.78 9.82 9.79
CA GLU A 113 -34.21 10.10 9.62
C GLU A 113 -34.55 11.56 10.02
N ALA A 114 -33.92 12.08 11.07
CA ALA A 114 -34.12 13.45 11.54
C ALA A 114 -33.49 14.51 10.61
N LYS A 115 -32.40 14.18 9.90
CA LYS A 115 -31.77 15.06 8.91
C LYS A 115 -32.58 15.13 7.61
N GLU A 116 -33.11 14.00 7.14
CA GLU A 116 -33.98 13.96 5.95
C GLU A 116 -35.24 14.80 6.13
N GLU A 117 -35.92 14.72 7.28
CA GLU A 117 -37.12 15.53 7.55
C GLU A 117 -36.84 17.04 7.54
N LYS A 118 -35.70 17.46 8.10
CA LYS A 118 -35.32 18.88 8.14
C LYS A 118 -34.97 19.43 6.76
N LEU A 119 -34.28 18.65 5.93
CA LEU A 119 -33.99 19.02 4.54
C LEU A 119 -35.27 19.13 3.70
N LYS A 120 -36.18 18.16 3.84
CA LYS A 120 -37.50 18.17 3.16
C LYS A 120 -38.35 19.39 3.57
N LYS A 121 -38.25 19.88 4.82
CA LYS A 121 -38.94 21.10 5.28
C LYS A 121 -38.28 22.40 4.80
N GLY A 122 -36.95 22.44 4.72
CA GLY A 122 -36.21 23.65 4.34
C GLY A 122 -36.29 23.99 2.84
N TRP A 123 -36.21 22.99 1.98
CA TRP A 123 -36.14 23.18 0.52
C TRP A 123 -37.50 23.53 -0.09
N ARG A 124 -38.59 23.04 0.50
CA ARG A 124 -39.97 23.37 0.10
C ARG A 124 -40.32 24.85 0.22
N ARG A 125 -39.53 25.63 0.97
CA ARG A 125 -39.74 27.07 1.16
C ARG A 125 -39.20 27.93 0.01
N PHE A 126 -38.42 27.35 -0.89
CA PHE A 126 -37.79 28.04 -2.03
C PHE A 126 -38.38 27.62 -3.39
N LEU A 127 -39.43 26.80 -3.40
CA LEU A 127 -40.15 26.44 -4.62
C LEU A 127 -41.20 27.52 -4.93
N PRO A 128 -41.11 28.24 -6.06
CA PRO A 128 -42.23 29.00 -6.57
C PRO A 128 -43.25 27.98 -7.11
N PHE A 129 -44.44 27.97 -6.52
CA PHE A 129 -45.59 27.21 -7.01
C PHE A 129 -46.03 27.71 -8.38
#